data_AF-A0A2H3CSH7-F1
#
_entry.id   AF-A0A2H3CSH7-F1
#
_cell.length_a   1.000
_cell.length_b   1.000
_cell.length_c   1.000
_cell.angle_alpha   90.00
_cell.angle_beta   90.00
_cell.angle_gamma   90.00
#
_symmetry.space_group_name_H-M   'P 1'
#
loop_
_entity.id
_entity.type
_entity.pdbx_description
1 polymer ?
#
loop_
_entity_poly.entity_id
_entity_poly.type
_entity_poly.pdbx_seq_one_letter_code
_entity_poly.pdbx_strand_id
1 'polypeptide(L)'
;MSATTVTFPEFTEDTSVKDLQNMVKTFFENQWVTVNTEAIPWTAIEADQQAHINTELPPKLLLGDPETLSKGNIINLVDYFKGHIMNVFSLEAASLSSKDGEPENLPTK
;
A
#
# COMPACT_ATOMS: atom_id res chain seq x y z
N MET A 1 1.07 7.06 -18.80
CA MET A 1 2.13 7.34 -17.81
C MET A 1 2.82 6.01 -17.55
N SER A 2 4.15 5.95 -17.67
CA SER A 2 4.89 4.72 -17.38
C SER A 2 4.70 4.38 -15.91
N ALA A 3 4.25 3.16 -15.59
CA ALA A 3 4.21 2.70 -14.21
C ALA A 3 5.65 2.69 -13.68
N THR A 4 5.97 3.61 -12.77
CA THR A 4 7.29 3.66 -12.15
C THR A 4 7.38 2.51 -11.17
N THR A 5 8.02 1.43 -11.59
CA THR A 5 8.24 0.27 -10.73
C THR A 5 9.32 0.60 -9.72
N VAL A 6 8.95 0.63 -8.43
CA VAL A 6 9.89 0.82 -7.32
C VAL A 6 10.37 -0.56 -6.87
N THR A 7 11.69 -0.76 -6.86
CA THR A 7 12.30 -2.01 -6.41
C THR A 7 12.65 -1.92 -4.93
N PHE A 8 12.41 -3.02 -4.18
CA PHE A 8 12.84 -3.10 -2.79
C PHE A 8 14.38 -3.13 -2.70
N PRO A 9 14.99 -2.35 -1.79
CA PRO A 9 16.45 -2.30 -1.67
C PRO A 9 17.04 -3.62 -1.15
N GLU A 10 18.24 -3.97 -1.63
CA GLU A 10 19.02 -5.09 -1.12
C GLU A 10 19.45 -4.88 0.34
N PHE A 11 19.46 -5.96 1.13
CA PHE A 11 19.92 -5.97 2.52
C PHE A 11 20.69 -7.25 2.83
N THR A 12 21.47 -7.20 3.90
CA THR A 12 22.26 -8.36 4.40
C THR A 12 21.66 -8.91 5.69
N GLU A 13 22.08 -10.11 6.08
CA GLU A 13 21.66 -10.73 7.36
C GLU A 13 22.07 -9.91 8.60
N ASP A 14 23.09 -9.07 8.47
CA ASP A 14 23.56 -8.15 9.53
C ASP A 14 22.69 -6.89 9.65
N THR A 15 21.75 -6.67 8.74
CA THR A 15 20.90 -5.48 8.73
C THR A 15 19.99 -5.48 9.95
N SER A 16 20.03 -4.40 10.74
CA SER A 16 19.24 -4.33 11.96
C SER A 16 17.75 -4.30 11.64
N VAL A 17 16.92 -4.79 12.57
CA VAL A 17 15.45 -4.75 12.40
C VAL A 17 14.95 -3.32 12.21
N LYS A 18 15.58 -2.35 12.88
CA LYS A 18 15.23 -0.94 12.74
C LYS A 18 15.54 -0.41 11.34
N ASP A 19 16.66 -0.85 10.77
CA ASP A 19 17.01 -0.49 9.40
C ASP A 19 16.05 -1.16 8.41
N LEU A 20 15.70 -2.44 8.62
CA LEU A 20 14.68 -3.14 7.83
C LEU A 20 13.31 -2.42 7.91
N GLN A 21 12.91 -1.95 9.08
CA GLN A 21 11.69 -1.12 9.25
C GLN A 21 11.75 0.14 8.41
N ASN A 22 12.87 0.88 8.48
CA ASN A 22 13.07 2.09 7.69
C ASN A 22 13.05 1.78 6.18
N MET A 23 13.66 0.67 5.76
CA MET A 23 13.66 0.25 4.36
C MET A 23 12.24 -0.06 3.86
N VAL A 24 11.43 -0.77 4.64
CA VAL A 24 10.02 -1.04 4.32
C VAL A 24 9.21 0.25 4.28
N LYS A 25 9.39 1.14 5.26
CA LYS A 25 8.73 2.45 5.29
C LYS A 25 9.03 3.26 4.03
N THR A 26 10.30 3.46 3.71
CA THR A 26 10.71 4.22 2.53
C THR A 26 10.24 3.55 1.24
N PHE A 27 10.26 2.21 1.16
CA PHE A 27 9.72 1.49 0.02
C PHE A 27 8.22 1.75 -0.17
N PHE A 28 7.43 1.68 0.91
CA PHE A 28 6.00 1.96 0.85
C PHE A 28 5.69 3.42 0.51
N GLU A 29 6.38 4.38 1.12
CA GLU A 29 6.24 5.80 0.80
C GLU A 29 6.54 6.06 -0.69
N ASN A 30 7.63 5.52 -1.21
CA ASN A 30 8.01 5.66 -2.60
C ASN A 30 6.97 5.06 -3.55
N GLN A 31 6.40 3.90 -3.22
CA GLN A 31 5.33 3.32 -4.03
C GLN A 31 4.04 4.11 -3.95
N TRP A 32 3.65 4.52 -2.75
CA TRP A 32 2.43 5.29 -2.53
C TRP A 32 2.45 6.60 -3.31
N VAL A 33 3.54 7.37 -3.27
CA VAL A 33 3.61 8.67 -3.98
C VAL A 33 3.61 8.53 -5.52
N THR A 34 3.81 7.32 -6.06
CA THR A 34 3.68 7.09 -7.50
C THR A 34 2.23 7.01 -7.96
N VAL A 35 1.31 6.71 -7.03
CA VAL A 35 -0.12 6.53 -7.31
C VAL A 35 -0.99 7.53 -6.56
N ASN A 36 -0.60 8.01 -5.38
CA ASN A 36 -1.40 8.86 -4.50
C ASN A 36 -0.60 10.10 -4.05
N THR A 37 -1.30 11.16 -3.65
CA THR A 37 -0.66 12.42 -3.21
C THR A 37 -0.72 12.66 -1.70
N GLU A 38 -1.52 11.88 -0.98
CA GLU A 38 -1.75 12.03 0.45
C GLU A 38 -0.84 11.11 1.28
N ALA A 39 -0.91 11.20 2.61
CA ALA A 39 -0.23 10.24 3.48
C ALA A 39 -0.87 8.86 3.35
N ILE A 40 -0.09 7.81 3.62
CA ILE A 40 -0.59 6.43 3.57
C ILE A 40 -1.64 6.24 4.69
N PRO A 41 -2.90 5.89 4.37
CA PRO A 41 -3.95 5.70 5.37
C PRO A 41 -3.86 4.30 5.97
N TRP A 42 -2.84 4.03 6.80
CA TRP A 42 -2.58 2.70 7.36
C TRP A 42 -3.80 2.07 8.04
N THR A 43 -4.55 2.84 8.82
CA THR A 43 -5.77 2.37 9.48
C THR A 43 -6.83 1.87 8.48
N ALA A 44 -6.97 2.53 7.32
CA ALA A 44 -7.92 2.11 6.29
C ALA A 44 -7.41 0.86 5.55
N ILE A 45 -6.12 0.82 5.23
CA ILE A 45 -5.47 -0.32 4.59
C ILE A 45 -5.56 -1.56 5.48
N GLU A 46 -5.35 -1.43 6.80
CA GLU A 46 -5.46 -2.53 7.75
C GLU A 46 -6.91 -3.03 7.91
N ALA A 47 -7.90 -2.16 7.74
CA ALA A 47 -9.31 -2.52 7.78
C ALA A 47 -9.79 -3.19 6.48
N ASP A 48 -9.29 -2.74 5.32
CA ASP A 48 -9.64 -3.28 4.01
C ASP A 48 -8.43 -3.32 3.05
N GLN A 49 -7.59 -4.34 3.22
CA GLN A 49 -6.41 -4.54 2.39
C GLN A 49 -6.76 -4.72 0.90
N GLN A 50 -7.91 -5.33 0.57
CA GLN A 50 -8.26 -5.65 -0.81
C GLN A 50 -8.65 -4.42 -1.63
N ALA A 51 -9.21 -3.39 -0.99
CA ALA A 51 -9.52 -2.13 -1.65
C ALA A 51 -8.27 -1.32 -2.02
N HIS A 52 -7.18 -1.47 -1.26
CA HIS A 52 -6.00 -0.60 -1.33
C HIS A 52 -4.74 -1.26 -1.88
N ILE A 53 -4.76 -2.58 -2.12
CA ILE A 53 -3.60 -3.36 -2.56
C ILE A 53 -3.91 -4.05 -3.90
N ASN A 54 -3.03 -3.86 -4.88
CA ASN A 54 -3.16 -4.46 -6.22
C ASN A 54 -2.48 -5.85 -6.35
N THR A 55 -1.78 -6.28 -5.30
CA THR A 55 -0.98 -7.50 -5.28
C THR A 55 -1.62 -8.54 -4.36
N GLU A 56 -1.72 -9.78 -4.82
CA GLU A 56 -2.09 -10.90 -3.96
C GLU A 56 -0.97 -11.18 -2.95
N LEU A 57 -1.21 -10.81 -1.69
CA LEU A 57 -0.28 -11.09 -0.60
C LEU A 57 -0.51 -12.50 -0.05
N PRO A 58 0.55 -13.23 0.35
CA PRO A 58 0.40 -14.50 1.04
C PRO A 58 -0.46 -14.33 2.32
N PRO A 59 -1.27 -15.33 2.72
CA PRO A 59 -2.19 -15.22 3.87
C PRO A 59 -1.52 -14.92 5.22
N LYS A 60 -0.21 -15.14 5.32
CA LYS A 60 0.59 -14.91 6.54
C LYS A 60 1.31 -13.56 6.52
N LEU A 61 1.24 -12.82 5.42
CA LEU A 61 1.91 -11.56 5.24
C LEU A 61 0.97 -10.44 5.64
N LEU A 62 1.31 -9.75 6.73
CA LEU A 62 0.53 -8.62 7.23
C LEU A 62 1.12 -7.33 6.70
N LEU A 63 0.34 -6.62 5.87
CA LEU A 63 0.62 -5.25 5.49
C LEU A 63 0.04 -4.30 6.56
N GLY A 64 0.83 -3.33 6.99
CA GLY A 64 0.45 -2.34 8.00
C GLY A 64 1.56 -1.34 8.21
N ASP A 65 1.38 -0.42 9.15
CA ASP A 65 2.38 0.61 9.44
C ASP A 65 3.71 -0.01 9.89
N PRO A 66 4.82 0.16 9.15
CA PRO A 66 6.13 -0.39 9.49
C PRO A 66 6.65 0.03 10.88
N GLU A 67 6.17 1.17 11.41
CA GLU A 67 6.54 1.64 12.74
C GLU A 67 5.84 0.85 13.87
N THR A 68 4.68 0.25 13.59
CA THR A 68 3.88 -0.48 14.59
C THR A 68 3.96 -2.00 14.43
N LEU A 69 4.34 -2.48 13.24
CA LEU A 69 4.46 -3.90 12.97
C LEU A 69 5.49 -4.59 13.88
N SER A 70 5.16 -5.83 14.27
CA SER A 70 6.08 -6.67 15.02
C SER A 70 7.34 -6.98 14.19
N LYS A 71 8.46 -7.22 14.88
CA LYS A 71 9.72 -7.65 14.24
C LYS A 71 9.52 -8.82 13.27
N GLY A 72 8.71 -9.82 13.64
CA GLY A 72 8.44 -10.97 12.79
C GLY A 72 7.72 -10.59 11.49
N ASN A 73 6.77 -9.65 11.57
CA ASN A 73 6.06 -9.16 10.38
C ASN A 73 6.98 -8.37 9.45
N ILE A 74 7.86 -7.52 10.00
CA ILE A 74 8.87 -6.81 9.21
C ILE A 74 9.79 -7.78 8.48
N ILE A 75 10.28 -8.83 9.17
CA ILE A 75 11.13 -9.86 8.55
C ILE A 75 10.38 -10.55 7.40
N ASN A 76 9.12 -10.94 7.60
CA ASN A 76 8.32 -11.57 6.55
C ASN A 76 8.10 -10.63 5.35
N LEU A 77 7.90 -9.33 5.59
CA LEU A 77 7.74 -8.32 4.53
C LEU A 77 9.02 -8.18 3.72
N VAL A 78 10.17 -7.97 4.37
CA VAL A 78 11.43 -7.80 3.64
C VAL A 78 11.83 -9.07 2.89
N ASP A 79 11.58 -10.25 3.44
CA ASP A 79 11.87 -11.52 2.78
C ASP A 79 10.98 -11.72 1.55
N TYR A 80 9.70 -11.35 1.65
CA TYR A 80 8.77 -11.41 0.51
C TYR A 80 9.07 -10.37 -0.57
N PHE A 81 9.47 -9.15 -0.19
CA PHE A 81 9.80 -8.10 -1.17
C PHE A 81 11.17 -8.31 -1.82
N LYS A 82 12.07 -9.02 -1.15
CA LYS A 82 13.41 -9.30 -1.67
C LYS A 82 13.33 -10.04 -3.01
N GLY A 83 13.90 -9.43 -4.05
CA GLY A 83 13.95 -10.01 -5.39
C GLY A 83 12.62 -9.95 -6.16
N HIS A 84 11.58 -9.32 -5.61
CA HIS A 84 10.29 -9.15 -6.27
C HIS A 84 10.09 -7.70 -6.73
N ILE A 85 9.73 -7.54 -8.00
CA ILE A 85 9.26 -6.27 -8.56
C ILE A 85 7.74 -6.30 -8.49
N MET A 86 7.14 -5.45 -7.66
CA MET A 86 5.69 -5.39 -7.48
C MET A 86 5.22 -3.97 -7.18
N ASN A 87 3.97 -3.68 -7.48
CA ASN A 87 3.29 -2.45 -7.06
C ASN A 87 2.28 -2.85 -5.97
N VAL A 88 2.60 -2.54 -4.72
CA VAL A 88 1.79 -2.90 -3.56
C VAL A 88 0.47 -2.14 -3.62
N PHE A 89 0.51 -0.82 -3.74
CA PHE A 89 -0.67 0.02 -3.60
C PHE A 89 -1.44 0.21 -4.90
N SER A 90 -2.77 0.28 -4.77
CA SER A 90 -3.64 0.81 -5.81
C SER A 90 -3.72 2.33 -5.73
N LEU A 91 -3.99 2.96 -6.88
CA LEU A 91 -4.49 4.33 -6.89
C LEU A 91 -5.73 4.32 -6.00
N GLU A 92 -5.71 5.14 -4.95
CA GLU A 92 -6.92 5.41 -4.20
C GLU A 92 -7.87 6.04 -5.22
N ALA A 93 -8.87 5.25 -5.64
CA ALA A 93 -9.94 5.80 -6.44
C ALA A 93 -10.58 6.83 -5.53
N ALA A 94 -10.15 8.10 -5.66
CA ALA A 94 -10.66 9.24 -4.92
C ALA A 94 -12.14 9.03 -4.89
N SER A 95 -12.65 8.63 -3.71
CA SER A 95 -13.93 7.95 -3.60
C SER A 95 -14.88 8.67 -4.53
N LEU A 96 -15.19 8.04 -5.68
CA LEU A 96 -16.28 8.49 -6.51
C LEU A 96 -17.47 8.07 -5.64
N SER A 97 -17.73 8.90 -4.63
CA SER A 97 -19.04 9.18 -4.15
C SER A 97 -19.76 9.77 -5.37
N SER A 98 -20.07 8.89 -6.32
CA SER A 98 -21.36 8.90 -6.95
C SER A 98 -22.34 8.83 -5.80
N LYS A 99 -22.60 9.99 -5.17
CA LYS A 99 -23.95 10.29 -4.75
C LYS A 99 -24.76 10.04 -6.01
N ASP A 100 -25.43 8.90 -6.03
CA ASP A 100 -26.67 8.70 -6.76
C ASP A 100 -27.58 9.87 -6.38
N GLY A 101 -27.39 11.00 -7.05
CA GLY A 101 -28.31 12.11 -7.12
C GLY A 101 -29.24 11.77 -8.26
N GLU A 102 -30.22 10.93 -7.93
CA GLU A 102 -31.58 10.88 -8.48
C GLU A 102 -31.84 11.86 -9.63
N PRO A 103 -32.24 11.41 -10.85
CA PRO A 103 -32.79 12.34 -11.83
C PRO A 103 -34.10 12.88 -11.28
N GLU A 104 -34.07 14.10 -10.72
CA GLU A 104 -35.29 14.83 -10.39
C GLU A 104 -36.12 14.93 -11.66
N ASN A 105 -37.25 14.23 -11.65
CA ASN A 105 -38.27 14.31 -12.66
C ASN A 105 -38.65 15.77 -12.86
N LEU A 106 -38.39 16.29 -14.07
CA LEU A 106 -39.03 17.48 -14.61
C LEU A 106 -40.55 17.29 -14.51
N PRO A 107 -41.29 18.13 -13.76
CA PRO A 107 -42.73 18.20 -13.97
C PRO A 107 -42.96 18.92 -15.30
N THR A 108 -43.34 18.14 -16.30
CA THR A 108 -44.04 18.67 -17.48
C THR A 108 -45.44 19.05 -17.02
N LYS A 109 -45.72 20.35 -16.88
CA LYS A 109 -46.92 21.05 -17.39
C LYS A 109 -47.07 22.44 -16.77
#